data_AF-A0AB32WSB1-F1
#
_entry.id   AF-A0AB32WSB1-F1
#
_cell.length_a   1.000
_cell.length_b   1.000
_cell.length_c   1.000
_cell.angle_alpha   90.00
_cell.angle_beta   90.00
_cell.angle_gamma   90.00
#
_symmetry.space_group_name_H-M   'P 1'
#
loop_
_entity.id
_entity.type
_entity.pdbx_description
1 polymer ?
#
loop_
_entity_poly.entity_id
_entity_poly.type
_entity_poly.pdbx_seq_one_letter_code
_entity_poly.pdbx_strand_id
1 'polypeptide(L)'
;MPLGLILGIGRAFRRKRTSSLDILSSKRAPRDYYKGKNCKSTGFHTRKGGYVLMQEKLPNYVVPDLTDVKWIGPKGESYSSHTLHLWLDVPKRLLMAILFPNSLSCLLCLCR
;
A
#
# COMPACT_ATOMS: atom_id res chain seq x y z
N MET A 1 -29.77 37.06 17.63
CA MET A 1 -28.63 36.69 16.75
C MET A 1 -28.80 35.33 16.01
N PRO A 2 -29.97 34.97 15.44
CA PRO A 2 -30.12 33.70 14.71
C PRO A 2 -29.52 33.74 13.29
N LEU A 3 -29.46 34.93 12.68
CA LEU A 3 -28.94 35.14 11.33
C LEU A 3 -27.46 34.76 11.18
N GLY A 4 -26.63 34.99 12.20
CA GLY A 4 -25.20 34.61 12.17
C GLY A 4 -24.99 33.09 12.13
N LEU A 5 -25.82 32.33 12.86
CA LEU A 5 -25.79 30.87 12.85
C LEU A 5 -26.25 30.31 11.50
N ILE A 6 -27.34 30.84 10.94
CA ILE A 6 -27.87 30.41 9.64
C ILE A 6 -26.86 30.69 8.52
N LEU A 7 -26.21 31.86 8.53
CA LEU A 7 -25.18 32.22 7.53
C LEU A 7 -23.90 31.41 7.71
N GLY A 8 -23.50 31.06 8.94
CA GLY A 8 -22.35 30.19 9.22
C GLY A 8 -22.56 28.77 8.70
N ILE A 9 -23.74 28.20 8.96
CA ILE A 9 -24.15 26.88 8.47
C ILE A 9 -24.20 26.86 6.93
N GLY A 10 -24.79 27.89 6.30
CA GLY A 10 -24.85 27.99 4.84
C GLY A 10 -23.47 28.10 4.15
N ARG A 11 -22.45 28.61 4.84
CA ARG A 11 -21.06 28.62 4.33
C ARG A 11 -20.33 27.30 4.57
N ALA A 12 -20.58 26.61 5.69
CA ALA A 12 -19.98 25.31 5.99
C ALA A 12 -20.42 24.20 5.02
N PHE A 13 -21.68 24.25 4.58
CA PHE A 13 -22.22 23.32 3.56
C PHE A 13 -21.96 23.74 2.11
N ARG A 14 -21.20 24.81 1.88
CA ARG A 14 -20.82 25.21 0.52
C ARG A 14 -19.90 24.15 -0.08
N ARG A 15 -20.35 23.53 -1.16
CA ARG A 15 -19.55 22.56 -1.93
C ARG A 15 -18.22 23.21 -2.30
N LYS A 16 -17.11 22.66 -1.79
CA LYS A 16 -15.76 23.13 -2.11
C LYS A 16 -15.55 23.05 -3.63
N ARG A 17 -14.81 24.00 -4.22
CA ARG A 17 -14.47 23.96 -5.65
C ARG A 17 -13.77 22.64 -5.96
N THR A 18 -14.05 22.05 -7.11
CA THR A 18 -13.46 20.79 -7.54
C THR A 18 -11.92 20.81 -7.56
N SER A 19 -11.32 21.98 -7.82
CA SER A 19 -9.86 22.19 -7.77
C SER A 19 -9.25 22.23 -6.37
N SER A 20 -10.06 22.44 -5.32
CA SER A 20 -9.64 22.45 -3.92
C SER A 20 -9.83 21.10 -3.22
N LEU A 21 -10.36 20.10 -3.93
CA LEU A 21 -10.48 18.74 -3.43
C LEU A 21 -9.18 18.00 -3.68
N ASP A 22 -8.79 17.13 -2.74
CA ASP A 22 -7.67 16.22 -2.94
C ASP A 22 -7.88 15.34 -4.17
N ILE A 23 -6.78 14.97 -4.81
CA ILE A 23 -6.79 14.08 -5.97
C ILE A 23 -7.53 12.78 -5.61
N LEU A 24 -8.56 12.48 -6.41
CA LEU A 24 -9.32 11.24 -6.25
C LEU A 24 -8.38 10.04 -6.41
N SER A 25 -8.46 9.17 -5.41
CA SER A 25 -7.75 7.91 -5.34
C SER A 25 -8.77 6.76 -5.34
N SER A 26 -8.33 5.57 -5.72
CA SER A 26 -9.20 4.38 -5.82
C SER A 26 -9.94 4.02 -4.53
N LYS A 27 -9.56 4.58 -3.38
CA LYS A 27 -10.22 4.32 -2.07
C LYS A 27 -11.15 5.44 -1.61
N ARG A 28 -11.04 6.64 -2.19
CA ARG A 28 -11.84 7.82 -1.80
C ARG A 28 -13.05 8.05 -2.70
N ALA A 29 -13.04 7.45 -3.88
CA ALA A 29 -14.01 7.70 -4.93
C ALA A 29 -15.17 6.68 -4.87
N PRO A 30 -16.31 6.97 -5.54
CA PRO A 30 -17.45 6.03 -5.63
C PRO A 30 -17.07 4.72 -6.33
N ARG A 31 -17.93 3.70 -6.21
CA ARG A 31 -17.67 2.31 -6.65
C ARG A 31 -17.23 2.19 -8.12
N ASP A 32 -17.73 3.06 -9.00
CA ASP A 32 -17.43 3.02 -10.44
C ASP A 32 -16.14 3.77 -10.83
N TYR A 33 -15.42 4.33 -9.85
CA TYR A 33 -14.15 5.00 -10.10
C TYR A 33 -12.96 4.04 -9.98
N TYR A 34 -12.52 3.52 -11.12
CA TYR A 34 -11.34 2.67 -11.20
C TYR A 34 -10.09 3.47 -11.57
N LYS A 35 -9.15 3.60 -10.62
CA LYS A 35 -7.84 4.25 -10.85
C LYS A 35 -6.70 3.36 -10.36
N GLY A 36 -5.81 3.01 -11.28
CA GLY A 36 -4.61 2.22 -11.00
C GLY A 36 -3.53 2.98 -10.24
N LYS A 37 -2.52 2.25 -9.76
CA LYS A 37 -1.32 2.79 -9.08
C LYS A 37 -0.08 2.83 -9.97
N ASN A 38 -0.28 2.93 -11.28
CA ASN A 38 0.80 2.93 -12.28
C ASN A 38 1.70 1.67 -12.24
N CYS A 39 1.23 0.57 -11.65
CA CYS A 39 1.92 -0.72 -11.72
C CYS A 39 1.93 -1.20 -13.17
N LYS A 40 3.06 -1.78 -13.61
CA LYS A 40 3.18 -2.36 -14.94
C LYS A 40 2.29 -3.59 -15.04
N SER A 41 1.75 -3.84 -16.23
CA SER A 41 0.83 -4.96 -16.46
C SER A 41 1.59 -6.28 -16.53
N THR A 42 1.14 -7.27 -15.77
CA THR A 42 1.70 -8.63 -15.75
C THR A 42 1.09 -9.54 -16.81
N GLY A 43 0.03 -9.10 -17.48
CA GLY A 43 -0.80 -9.91 -18.36
C GLY A 43 -1.79 -9.09 -19.18
N PHE A 44 -2.88 -9.72 -19.61
CA PHE A 44 -3.96 -9.07 -20.36
C PHE A 44 -5.35 -9.50 -19.89
N HIS A 45 -6.35 -8.64 -20.12
CA HIS A 45 -7.76 -8.95 -19.86
C HIS A 45 -8.38 -9.71 -21.04
N THR A 46 -9.11 -10.79 -20.77
CA THR A 46 -9.82 -11.54 -21.80
C THR A 46 -11.14 -10.86 -22.16
N ARG A 47 -11.69 -11.19 -23.34
CA ARG A 47 -12.99 -10.67 -23.80
C ARG A 47 -14.14 -10.92 -22.83
N LYS A 48 -14.05 -11.97 -21.99
CA LYS A 48 -15.04 -12.33 -20.98
C LYS A 48 -14.69 -11.82 -19.56
N GLY A 49 -13.79 -10.84 -19.44
CA GLY A 49 -13.45 -10.22 -18.16
C GLY A 49 -12.49 -11.02 -17.26
N GLY A 50 -11.93 -12.12 -17.75
CA GLY A 50 -10.84 -12.82 -17.07
C GLY A 50 -9.52 -12.08 -17.18
N TYR A 51 -8.50 -12.54 -16.45
CA TYR A 51 -7.13 -12.04 -16.56
C TYR A 51 -6.16 -13.20 -16.78
N VAL A 52 -5.31 -13.10 -17.79
CA VAL A 52 -4.30 -14.11 -18.13
C VAL A 52 -2.92 -13.51 -17.85
N LEU A 53 -2.16 -14.17 -16.97
CA LEU A 53 -0.80 -13.79 -16.60
C LEU A 53 0.21 -14.27 -17.66
N MET A 54 1.20 -13.42 -17.95
CA MET A 54 2.30 -13.74 -18.85
C MET A 54 3.60 -13.85 -18.06
N GLN A 55 4.20 -15.03 -18.05
CA GLN A 55 5.40 -15.29 -17.26
C GLN A 55 6.59 -14.42 -17.69
N GLU A 56 6.65 -14.06 -18.98
CA GLU A 56 7.67 -13.16 -19.53
C GLU A 56 7.62 -11.74 -18.95
N LYS A 57 6.44 -11.28 -18.55
CA LYS A 57 6.25 -9.94 -17.97
C LYS A 57 6.47 -9.93 -16.46
N LEU A 58 6.62 -11.10 -15.85
CA LEU A 58 6.80 -11.23 -14.42
C LEU A 58 8.28 -10.97 -14.07
N PRO A 59 8.58 -10.08 -13.11
CA PRO A 59 9.95 -9.80 -12.74
C PRO A 59 10.58 -11.02 -12.07
N ASN A 60 11.65 -11.54 -12.67
CA ASN A 60 12.44 -12.65 -12.11
C ASN A 60 13.63 -12.07 -11.35
N TYR A 61 13.59 -12.15 -10.02
CA TYR A 61 14.69 -11.74 -9.17
C TYR A 61 15.64 -12.92 -8.97
N VAL A 62 16.83 -12.84 -9.57
CA VAL A 62 17.92 -13.78 -9.29
C VAL A 62 18.62 -13.29 -8.03
N VAL A 63 18.29 -13.91 -6.90
CA VAL A 63 18.92 -13.62 -5.61
C VAL A 63 20.12 -14.55 -5.47
N PRO A 64 21.36 -14.04 -5.36
CA PRO A 64 22.53 -14.86 -5.14
C PRO A 64 22.61 -15.37 -3.70
N ASP A 65 23.21 -16.54 -3.51
CA ASP A 65 23.46 -17.10 -2.19
C ASP A 65 24.54 -16.29 -1.45
N LEU A 66 24.27 -15.97 -0.19
CA LEU A 66 25.10 -15.07 0.63
C LEU A 66 25.90 -15.79 1.72
N THR A 67 25.99 -17.11 1.65
CA THR A 67 26.42 -17.96 2.77
C THR A 67 27.88 -17.80 3.17
N ASP A 68 28.78 -17.50 2.22
CA ASP A 68 30.24 -17.52 2.46
C ASP A 68 30.95 -16.21 2.05
N VAL A 69 30.18 -15.16 1.75
CA VAL A 69 30.73 -13.86 1.35
C VAL A 69 30.96 -12.97 2.58
N LYS A 70 32.21 -12.51 2.75
CA LYS A 70 32.54 -11.47 3.74
C LYS A 70 31.89 -10.15 3.32
N TRP A 71 30.77 -9.80 3.94
CA TRP A 71 30.12 -8.52 3.74
C TRP A 71 30.85 -7.40 4.49
N ILE A 72 31.40 -6.45 3.74
CA ILE A 72 31.86 -5.16 4.27
C ILE A 72 30.68 -4.21 4.14
N GLY A 73 30.10 -3.79 5.27
CA GLY A 73 28.98 -2.84 5.26
C GLY A 73 29.41 -1.46 4.73
N PRO A 74 28.44 -0.59 4.36
CA PRO A 74 28.73 0.77 3.86
C PRO A 74 29.49 1.66 4.86
N LYS A 75 29.67 1.21 6.11
CA LYS A 75 30.43 1.88 7.17
C LYS A 75 31.77 1.20 7.52
N GLY A 76 32.21 0.19 6.76
CA GLY A 76 33.50 -0.50 7.00
C GLY A 76 33.48 -1.55 8.12
N GLU A 77 32.31 -1.85 8.70
CA GLU A 77 32.15 -2.92 9.69
C GLU A 77 31.99 -4.29 9.00
N SER A 78 32.73 -5.28 9.49
CA SER A 78 32.66 -6.66 9.02
C SER A 78 31.61 -7.42 9.85
N TYR A 79 30.53 -7.88 9.22
CA TYR A 79 29.52 -8.69 9.91
C TYR A 79 29.81 -10.17 9.64
N SER A 80 30.10 -10.94 10.71
CA SER A 80 30.14 -12.41 10.63
C SER A 80 28.71 -12.95 10.47
N SER A 81 28.54 -13.96 9.62
CA SER A 81 27.26 -14.52 9.16
C SER A 81 26.29 -14.91 10.29
N HIS A 82 26.80 -15.20 11.49
CA HIS A 82 25.99 -15.54 12.66
C HIS A 82 25.19 -14.36 13.26
N THR A 83 25.55 -13.11 12.97
CA THR A 83 24.89 -11.91 13.53
C THR A 83 23.69 -11.44 12.69
N LEU A 84 23.57 -11.87 11.42
CA LEU A 84 22.52 -11.41 10.50
C LEU A 84 21.20 -12.19 10.61
N HIS A 85 21.22 -13.43 11.09
CA HIS A 85 19.99 -14.18 11.35
C HIS A 85 19.11 -13.52 12.42
N LEU A 86 19.73 -12.88 13.42
CA LEU A 86 19.01 -12.19 14.50
C LEU A 86 18.28 -10.90 14.08
N TRP A 87 18.57 -10.35 12.89
CA TRP A 87 17.91 -9.14 12.36
C TRP A 87 16.79 -9.44 11.35
N LEU A 88 16.85 -10.58 10.67
CA LEU A 88 15.84 -11.00 9.68
C LEU A 88 14.70 -11.82 10.30
N ASP A 89 14.83 -12.23 11.56
CA ASP A 89 13.78 -12.88 12.36
C ASP A 89 12.89 -11.89 13.13
N VAL A 90 12.62 -10.70 12.57
CA VAL A 90 11.37 -10.02 12.93
C VAL A 90 10.28 -10.76 12.17
N PRO A 91 9.41 -11.56 12.84
CA PRO A 91 8.38 -12.30 12.14
C PRO A 91 7.56 -11.29 11.34
N LYS A 92 7.31 -11.59 10.06
CA LYS A 92 6.48 -10.76 9.14
C LYS A 92 5.12 -10.34 9.75
N ARG A 93 4.70 -10.98 10.85
CA ARG A 93 3.57 -10.59 11.71
C ARG A 93 3.78 -9.28 12.49
N LEU A 94 4.98 -8.97 12.98
CA LEU A 94 5.24 -7.74 13.75
C LEU A 94 5.39 -6.50 12.85
N LEU A 95 5.95 -6.67 11.65
CA LEU A 95 6.01 -5.59 10.65
C LEU A 95 4.60 -5.19 10.15
N MET A 96 3.68 -6.16 10.04
CA MET A 96 2.28 -5.90 9.73
C MET A 96 1.54 -5.19 10.87
N ALA A 97 1.90 -5.44 12.13
CA ALA A 97 1.30 -4.77 13.29
C ALA A 97 1.76 -3.30 13.43
N ILE A 98 3.00 -2.98 13.06
CA ILE A 98 3.55 -1.61 13.13
C ILE A 98 3.09 -0.76 11.94
N LEU A 99 2.94 -1.34 10.74
CA LEU A 99 2.47 -0.62 9.54
C LEU A 99 0.93 -0.54 9.42
N PHE A 100 0.16 -1.29 10.23
CA PHE A 100 -1.30 -1.26 10.23
C PHE A 100 -1.91 -1.40 11.64
N PRO A 101 -1.84 -0.38 12.50
CA PRO A 101 -2.56 -0.40 13.79
C PRO A 101 -4.09 -0.39 13.63
N ASN A 102 -4.62 -0.11 12.42
CA ASN A 102 -6.04 0.20 12.21
C ASN A 102 -6.83 -0.81 11.37
N SER A 103 -6.32 -2.03 11.10
CA SER A 103 -7.08 -3.03 10.33
C SER A 103 -7.86 -4.05 11.17
N LEU A 104 -7.70 -4.04 12.50
CA LEU A 104 -8.44 -4.92 13.42
C LEU A 104 -9.95 -4.64 13.46
N SER A 105 -10.42 -3.51 12.93
CA SER A 105 -11.84 -3.25 12.71
C SER A 105 -12.42 -4.01 11.49
N CYS A 106 -11.59 -4.57 10.60
CA CYS A 106 -12.07 -5.30 9.43
C CYS A 106 -12.34 -6.79 9.68
N LEU A 107 -11.73 -7.40 10.70
CA LEU A 107 -11.92 -8.83 11.00
C LEU A 107 -13.24 -9.16 11.70
N LEU A 108 -13.91 -8.17 12.31
CA LEU A 108 -15.24 -8.35 12.91
C LEU A 108 -16.41 -8.16 11.91
N CYS A 109 -16.15 -7.70 10.68
CA CYS A 109 -17.19 -7.49 9.66
C CYS A 109 -17.36 -8.66 8.68
N LEU A 110 -16.58 -9.75 8.80
CA LEU A 110 -16.74 -10.93 7.94
C LEU A 110 -17.60 -12.06 8.57
N CYS A 111 -18.17 -11.83 9.77
CA CYS A 111 -19.03 -12.77 10.48
C CYS A 111 -20.48 -12.24 10.69
N ARG A 112 -20.97 -11.31 9.86
CA ARG A 112 -22.38 -10.89 9.86
C ARG A 112 -22.81 -10.49 8.47
#